data_AF-A0A3R9XUK5-F1
#
_entry.id   AF-A0A3R9XUK5-F1
#
_cell.length_a   1.000
_cell.length_b   1.000
_cell.length_c   1.000
_cell.angle_alpha   90.00
_cell.angle_beta   90.00
_cell.angle_gamma   90.00
#
_symmetry.space_group_name_H-M   'P 1'
#
loop_
_entity.id
_entity.type
_entity.pdbx_description
1 polymer ?
#
loop_
_entity_poly.entity_id
_entity_poly.type
_entity_poly.pdbx_seq_one_letter_code
_entity_poly.pdbx_strand_id
1 'polypeptide(L)'
;MTGIEGKVVAITGASSGIGEATARLLAQRGARVLLGARRIGRLNALANEILEAGGSARYQALDVTRRASMQSFIDEATEAFGRVDVIVNSAGVMPRSTREEGEVDEGDRMLDVNVRGVLHGIAAGLPRMRAQGSGQFVYCASRFAVHAISERLRQEAGGDIRVTVISPGATESPTAIARSIAFAIEQKPEDVDTSEIIVRPTASAH
;
A
#
# COMPACT_ATOMS: atom_id res chain seq x y z
N MET A 1 -6.03 -19.87 -8.24
CA MET A 1 -4.98 -19.72 -7.21
C MET A 1 -5.54 -18.85 -6.09
N THR A 2 -5.79 -19.45 -4.94
CA THR A 2 -6.25 -18.76 -3.72
C THR A 2 -5.02 -18.39 -2.88
N GLY A 3 -5.04 -17.24 -2.23
CA GLY A 3 -3.93 -16.80 -1.36
C GLY A 3 -2.94 -15.82 -2.01
N ILE A 4 -1.87 -15.51 -1.29
CA ILE A 4 -0.89 -14.47 -1.65
C ILE A 4 0.11 -14.94 -2.72
N GLU A 5 0.33 -16.24 -2.82
CA GLU A 5 1.31 -16.83 -3.72
C GLU A 5 1.06 -16.45 -5.19
N GLY A 6 2.12 -16.01 -5.86
CA GLY A 6 2.10 -15.60 -7.27
C GLY A 6 1.44 -14.24 -7.55
N LYS A 7 0.75 -13.61 -6.58
CA LYS A 7 0.17 -12.27 -6.76
C LYS A 7 1.25 -11.22 -6.98
N VAL A 8 0.96 -10.25 -7.85
CA VAL A 8 1.80 -9.08 -8.06
C VAL A 8 1.33 -7.94 -7.17
N VAL A 9 2.19 -7.51 -6.25
CA VAL A 9 1.85 -6.50 -5.24
C VAL A 9 2.75 -5.27 -5.39
N ALA A 10 2.17 -4.14 -5.78
CA ALA A 10 2.86 -2.86 -5.84
C ALA A 10 2.72 -2.13 -4.50
N ILE A 11 3.84 -1.87 -3.81
CA ILE A 11 3.86 -1.34 -2.45
C ILE A 11 4.53 0.04 -2.45
N THR A 12 3.75 1.06 -2.08
CA THR A 12 4.28 2.42 -1.89
C THR A 12 4.79 2.60 -0.46
N GLY A 13 5.81 3.44 -0.26
CA GLY A 13 6.40 3.66 1.06
C GLY A 13 7.21 2.46 1.56
N ALA A 14 7.66 1.58 0.67
CA ALA A 14 8.31 0.31 1.01
C ALA A 14 9.69 0.46 1.69
N SER A 15 10.26 1.66 1.77
CA SER A 15 11.62 1.89 2.32
C SER A 15 11.71 1.93 3.85
N SER A 16 10.60 1.78 4.58
CA SER A 16 10.57 1.77 6.04
C SER A 16 9.21 1.35 6.60
N GLY A 17 9.18 0.92 7.86
CA GLY A 17 7.95 0.81 8.64
C GLY A 17 6.98 -0.21 8.06
N ILE A 18 5.70 0.17 7.91
CA ILE A 18 4.63 -0.76 7.51
C ILE A 18 4.86 -1.27 6.08
N GLY A 19 5.25 -0.40 5.14
CA GLY A 19 5.51 -0.80 3.76
C GLY A 19 6.65 -1.82 3.65
N GLU A 20 7.73 -1.61 4.39
CA GLU A 20 8.85 -2.55 4.46
C GLU A 20 8.42 -3.91 5.05
N ALA A 21 7.77 -3.89 6.23
CA ALA A 21 7.30 -5.11 6.88
C ALA A 21 6.30 -5.89 6.00
N THR A 22 5.45 -5.17 5.26
CA THR A 22 4.50 -5.74 4.31
C THR A 22 5.22 -6.40 3.14
N ALA A 23 6.23 -5.73 2.56
CA ALA A 23 7.01 -6.29 1.46
C ALA A 23 7.68 -7.62 1.85
N ARG A 24 8.32 -7.65 3.03
CA ARG A 24 8.96 -8.87 3.57
C ARG A 24 7.95 -10.01 3.71
N LEU A 25 6.84 -9.74 4.41
CA LEU A 25 5.85 -10.76 4.71
C LEU A 25 5.18 -11.31 3.44
N LEU A 26 4.82 -10.44 2.48
CA LEU A 26 4.17 -10.88 1.25
C LEU A 26 5.12 -11.66 0.35
N ALA A 27 6.38 -11.24 0.23
CA ALA A 27 7.37 -11.97 -0.53
C ALA A 27 7.67 -13.35 0.07
N GLN A 28 7.76 -13.45 1.41
CA GLN A 28 7.88 -14.73 2.12
C GLN A 28 6.69 -15.67 1.86
N ARG A 29 5.51 -15.12 1.55
CA ARG A 29 4.31 -15.87 1.18
C ARG A 29 4.17 -16.07 -0.33
N GLY A 30 5.25 -15.87 -1.09
CA GLY A 30 5.31 -16.16 -2.53
C GLY A 30 4.76 -15.07 -3.44
N ALA A 31 4.47 -13.86 -2.93
CA ALA A 31 4.12 -12.73 -3.79
C ALA A 31 5.33 -12.21 -4.58
N ARG A 32 5.07 -11.65 -5.75
CA ARG A 32 6.01 -10.84 -6.52
C ARG A 32 5.79 -9.38 -6.14
N VAL A 33 6.77 -8.76 -5.48
CA VAL A 33 6.61 -7.39 -4.95
C VAL A 33 7.33 -6.36 -5.80
N LEU A 34 6.65 -5.26 -6.13
CA LEU A 34 7.28 -4.04 -6.64
C LEU A 34 7.35 -3.01 -5.51
N LEU A 35 8.57 -2.57 -5.18
CA LEU A 35 8.87 -1.70 -4.05
C LEU A 35 9.05 -0.25 -4.51
N GLY A 36 8.18 0.64 -4.07
CA GLY A 36 8.20 2.06 -4.44
C GLY A 36 8.49 2.97 -3.26
N ALA A 37 9.56 3.76 -3.32
CA ALA A 37 9.81 4.88 -2.41
C ALA A 37 10.86 5.85 -2.98
N ARG A 38 11.08 6.97 -2.28
CA ARG A 38 12.11 7.97 -2.64
C ARG A 38 13.54 7.53 -2.31
N ARG A 39 13.71 6.72 -1.26
CA ARG A 39 15.03 6.31 -0.74
C ARG A 39 15.53 5.04 -1.43
N ILE A 40 16.08 5.17 -2.63
CA ILE A 40 16.52 4.04 -3.46
C ILE A 40 17.48 3.09 -2.75
N GLY A 41 18.46 3.60 -2.00
CA GLY A 41 19.41 2.73 -1.28
C GLY A 41 18.73 1.74 -0.33
N ARG A 42 17.63 2.15 0.33
CA ARG A 42 16.85 1.24 1.20
C ARG A 42 16.01 0.25 0.42
N LEU A 43 15.47 0.66 -0.73
CA LEU A 43 14.73 -0.25 -1.60
C LEU A 43 15.65 -1.33 -2.18
N ASN A 44 16.85 -0.95 -2.60
CA ASN A 44 17.84 -1.88 -3.11
C ASN A 44 18.24 -2.92 -2.04
N ALA A 45 18.52 -2.47 -0.81
CA ALA A 45 18.82 -3.37 0.30
C ALA A 45 17.65 -4.33 0.59
N LEU A 46 16.41 -3.82 0.66
CA LEU A 46 15.22 -4.64 0.88
C LEU A 46 14.97 -5.64 -0.26
N ALA A 47 15.14 -5.22 -1.51
CA ALA A 47 14.97 -6.10 -2.66
C ALA A 47 16.01 -7.24 -2.66
N ASN A 48 17.28 -6.91 -2.40
CA ASN A 48 18.34 -7.92 -2.30
C ASN A 48 18.05 -8.91 -1.17
N GLU A 49 17.65 -8.44 0.00
CA GLU A 49 17.31 -9.33 1.12
C GLU A 49 16.14 -10.28 0.77
N ILE A 50 15.12 -9.76 0.07
CA ILE A 50 13.99 -10.60 -0.39
C ILE A 50 14.47 -11.65 -1.41
N LEU A 51 15.33 -11.27 -2.35
CA LEU A 51 15.88 -12.17 -3.36
C LEU A 51 16.78 -13.25 -2.74
N GLU A 52 17.63 -12.89 -1.78
CA GLU A 52 18.49 -13.82 -1.03
C GLU A 52 17.67 -14.83 -0.21
N ALA A 53 16.50 -14.41 0.30
CA ALA A 53 15.54 -15.29 0.96
C ALA A 53 14.72 -16.17 -0.03
N GLY A 54 15.00 -16.12 -1.33
CA GLY A 54 14.29 -16.88 -2.37
C GLY A 54 12.96 -16.28 -2.83
N GLY A 55 12.64 -15.05 -2.41
CA GLY A 55 11.46 -14.31 -2.85
C GLY A 55 11.65 -13.60 -4.19
N SER A 56 10.62 -12.87 -4.62
CA SER A 56 10.65 -12.08 -5.86
C SER A 56 10.38 -10.61 -5.58
N ALA A 57 11.37 -9.76 -5.84
CA ALA A 57 11.27 -8.32 -5.64
C ALA A 57 11.89 -7.53 -6.80
N ARG A 58 11.25 -6.42 -7.15
CA ARG A 58 11.84 -5.31 -7.92
C ARG A 58 11.60 -4.00 -7.19
N TYR A 59 12.33 -2.95 -7.55
CA TYR A 59 12.11 -1.63 -6.97
C TYR A 59 12.22 -0.51 -8.00
N GLN A 60 11.59 0.61 -7.69
CA GLN A 60 11.68 1.83 -8.49
C GLN A 60 11.59 3.07 -7.61
N ALA A 61 12.25 4.15 -8.06
CA ALA A 61 12.08 5.47 -7.47
C ALA A 61 10.62 5.88 -7.59
N LEU A 62 10.00 6.20 -6.45
CA LEU A 62 8.60 6.62 -6.42
C LEU A 62 8.40 7.84 -5.54
N ASP A 63 7.82 8.86 -6.14
CA ASP A 63 7.26 10.01 -5.46
C ASP A 63 5.74 10.05 -5.67
N VAL A 64 5.00 9.60 -4.66
CA VAL A 64 3.54 9.50 -4.73
C VAL A 64 2.84 10.84 -4.95
N THR A 65 3.51 11.97 -4.64
CA THR A 65 2.96 13.32 -4.87
C THR A 65 2.91 13.69 -6.36
N ARG A 66 3.61 12.95 -7.22
CA ARG A 66 3.64 13.18 -8.67
C ARG A 66 2.87 12.10 -9.41
N ARG A 67 1.78 12.48 -10.09
CA ARG A 67 0.93 11.56 -10.88
C ARG A 67 1.74 10.73 -11.88
N ALA A 68 2.64 11.35 -12.63
CA ALA A 68 3.49 10.66 -13.61
C ALA A 68 4.43 9.63 -12.95
N SER A 69 4.90 9.89 -11.72
CA SER A 69 5.71 8.93 -10.98
C SER A 69 4.91 7.70 -10.58
N MET A 70 3.66 7.88 -10.12
CA MET A 70 2.76 6.77 -9.80
C MET A 70 2.37 5.98 -11.05
N GLN A 71 2.12 6.65 -12.17
CA GLN A 71 1.82 5.98 -13.44
C GLN A 71 2.98 5.08 -13.89
N SER A 72 4.19 5.65 -13.95
CA SER A 72 5.39 4.89 -14.31
C SER A 72 5.65 3.71 -13.37
N PHE A 73 5.32 3.86 -12.08
CA PHE A 73 5.44 2.77 -11.10
C PHE A 73 4.49 1.59 -11.34
N ILE A 74 3.23 1.87 -11.70
CA ILE A 74 2.28 0.81 -12.04
C ILE A 74 2.59 0.20 -13.42
N ASP A 75 3.11 0.99 -14.34
CA ASP A 75 3.54 0.49 -15.65
C ASP A 75 4.74 -0.46 -15.51
N GLU A 76 5.73 -0.15 -14.67
CA GLU A 76 6.85 -1.04 -14.35
C GLU A 76 6.38 -2.38 -13.78
N ALA A 77 5.39 -2.39 -12.88
CA ALA A 77 4.85 -3.65 -12.36
C ALA A 77 4.23 -4.50 -13.47
N THR A 78 3.56 -3.86 -14.41
CA THR A 78 2.95 -4.51 -15.57
C THR A 78 4.02 -5.04 -16.52
N GLU A 79 5.07 -4.28 -16.78
CA GLU A 79 6.19 -4.68 -17.64
C GLU A 79 6.98 -5.83 -17.03
N ALA A 80 7.29 -5.74 -15.73
CA ALA A 80 8.09 -6.74 -15.04
C ALA A 80 7.36 -8.06 -14.75
N PHE A 81 6.06 -8.00 -14.47
CA PHE A 81 5.30 -9.15 -13.95
C PHE A 81 4.04 -9.50 -14.73
N GLY A 82 3.69 -8.71 -15.75
CA GLY A 82 2.56 -8.90 -16.66
C GLY A 82 1.21 -8.41 -16.14
N ARG A 83 1.11 -8.00 -14.86
CA ARG A 83 -0.15 -7.62 -14.18
C ARG A 83 0.12 -6.88 -12.87
N VAL A 84 -0.92 -6.28 -12.30
CA VAL A 84 -0.91 -5.78 -10.90
C VAL A 84 -2.17 -6.25 -10.18
N ASP A 85 -2.00 -7.09 -9.17
CA ASP A 85 -3.12 -7.68 -8.43
C ASP A 85 -3.54 -6.83 -7.24
N VAL A 86 -2.53 -6.27 -6.56
CA VAL A 86 -2.75 -5.49 -5.34
C VAL A 86 -1.89 -4.24 -5.38
N ILE A 87 -2.49 -3.09 -5.04
CA ILE A 87 -1.76 -1.86 -4.76
C ILE A 87 -1.89 -1.55 -3.27
N VAL A 88 -0.77 -1.59 -2.56
CA VAL A 88 -0.68 -1.22 -1.14
C VAL A 88 -0.22 0.23 -1.03
N ASN A 89 -1.18 1.11 -0.77
CA ASN A 89 -0.96 2.52 -0.50
C ASN A 89 -0.53 2.72 0.97
N SER A 90 0.74 2.44 1.26
CA SER A 90 1.35 2.56 2.59
C SER A 90 2.27 3.79 2.74
N ALA A 91 2.55 4.53 1.67
CA ALA A 91 3.29 5.79 1.78
C ALA A 91 2.52 6.78 2.66
N GLY A 92 3.18 7.29 3.70
CA GLY A 92 2.56 8.23 4.62
C GLY A 92 3.59 9.09 5.36
N VAL A 93 3.19 10.30 5.70
CA VAL A 93 3.91 11.17 6.63
C VAL A 93 2.96 11.71 7.70
N MET A 94 3.51 11.92 8.89
CA MET A 94 2.86 12.63 9.98
C MET A 94 3.65 13.91 10.28
N PRO A 95 2.97 15.04 10.57
CA PRO A 95 3.61 16.22 11.13
C PRO A 95 4.36 15.84 12.41
N ARG A 96 5.51 16.49 12.63
CA ARG A 96 6.34 16.24 13.83
C ARG A 96 6.27 17.39 14.84
N SER A 97 5.74 18.54 14.43
CA SER A 97 5.60 19.70 15.31
C SER A 97 4.38 19.58 16.23
N THR A 98 4.56 19.93 17.49
CA THR A 98 3.48 20.40 18.35
C THR A 98 3.08 21.78 17.86
N ARG A 99 1.79 21.95 17.57
CA ARG A 99 1.19 23.12 16.92
C ARG A 99 1.84 24.48 17.26
N GLU A 100 2.68 24.99 16.34
CA GLU A 100 2.97 26.39 15.98
C GLU A 100 4.16 26.46 14.98
N GLU A 101 4.19 27.50 14.14
CA GLU A 101 5.06 27.82 12.98
C GLU A 101 5.52 26.66 12.05
N GLY A 102 5.07 26.68 10.78
CA GLY A 102 5.34 25.64 9.77
C GLY A 102 4.21 24.60 9.59
N GLU A 103 3.10 24.76 10.31
CA GLU A 103 1.96 23.82 10.31
C GLU A 103 1.30 23.64 8.95
N VAL A 104 1.17 24.72 8.17
CA VAL A 104 0.50 24.68 6.87
C VAL A 104 1.32 23.86 5.88
N ASP A 105 2.63 24.08 5.81
CA ASP A 105 3.51 23.33 4.89
C ASP A 105 3.60 21.84 5.28
N GLU A 106 3.68 21.52 6.58
CA GLU A 106 3.64 20.12 7.02
C GLU A 106 2.27 19.48 6.76
N GLY A 107 1.19 20.25 6.94
CA GLY A 107 -0.18 19.87 6.64
C GLY A 107 -0.41 19.60 5.15
N ASP A 108 0.04 20.50 4.28
CA ASP A 108 -0.05 20.39 2.82
C ASP A 108 0.75 19.19 2.33
N ARG A 109 1.98 19.04 2.80
CA ARG A 109 2.81 17.87 2.50
C ARG A 109 2.14 16.57 2.94
N MET A 110 1.44 16.61 4.05
CA MET A 110 0.72 15.48 4.61
C MET A 110 -0.54 15.14 3.80
N LEU A 111 -1.25 16.13 3.25
CA LEU A 111 -2.33 15.94 2.28
C LEU A 111 -1.79 15.40 0.94
N ASP A 112 -0.68 15.95 0.45
CA ASP A 112 -0.09 15.54 -0.82
C ASP A 112 0.38 14.08 -0.80
N VAL A 113 0.99 13.64 0.29
CA VAL A 113 1.45 12.24 0.39
C VAL A 113 0.28 11.32 0.69
N ASN A 114 -0.49 11.59 1.75
CA ASN A 114 -1.41 10.59 2.30
C ASN A 114 -2.78 10.60 1.59
N VAL A 115 -3.15 11.69 0.90
CA VAL A 115 -4.45 11.82 0.21
C VAL A 115 -4.24 11.89 -1.30
N ARG A 116 -3.46 12.86 -1.78
CA ARG A 116 -3.22 13.00 -3.23
C ARG A 116 -2.44 11.81 -3.78
N GLY A 117 -1.46 11.29 -3.03
CA GLY A 117 -0.75 10.06 -3.40
C GLY A 117 -1.66 8.84 -3.56
N VAL A 118 -2.68 8.70 -2.71
CA VAL A 118 -3.72 7.67 -2.82
C VAL A 118 -4.53 7.84 -4.12
N LEU A 119 -4.99 9.05 -4.40
CA LEU A 119 -5.72 9.35 -5.64
C LEU A 119 -4.89 9.05 -6.88
N HIS A 120 -3.58 9.34 -6.86
CA HIS A 120 -2.68 8.96 -7.93
C HIS A 120 -2.55 7.44 -8.08
N GLY A 121 -2.50 6.69 -6.97
CA GLY A 121 -2.51 5.23 -6.99
C GLY A 121 -3.78 4.64 -7.62
N ILE A 122 -4.94 5.19 -7.26
CA ILE A 122 -6.22 4.82 -7.89
C ILE A 122 -6.18 5.13 -9.39
N ALA A 123 -5.81 6.36 -9.75
CA ALA A 123 -5.80 6.80 -11.14
C ALA A 123 -4.87 5.96 -12.03
N ALA A 124 -3.73 5.51 -11.50
CA ALA A 124 -2.78 4.67 -12.23
C ALA A 124 -3.22 3.19 -12.27
N GLY A 125 -3.75 2.67 -11.15
CA GLY A 125 -4.07 1.25 -11.00
C GLY A 125 -5.43 0.83 -11.54
N LEU A 126 -6.47 1.66 -11.34
CA LEU A 126 -7.85 1.27 -11.61
C LEU A 126 -8.10 0.92 -13.08
N PRO A 127 -7.60 1.68 -14.08
CA PRO A 127 -7.76 1.29 -15.48
C PRO A 127 -7.13 -0.06 -15.80
N ARG A 128 -5.96 -0.37 -15.22
CA ARG A 128 -5.26 -1.65 -15.39
C ARG A 128 -6.06 -2.80 -14.78
N MET A 129 -6.49 -2.64 -13.53
CA MET A 129 -7.27 -3.67 -12.83
C MET A 129 -8.64 -3.90 -13.46
N ARG A 130 -9.30 -2.86 -13.98
CA ARG A 130 -10.53 -3.00 -14.77
C ARG A 130 -10.31 -3.79 -16.05
N ALA A 131 -9.24 -3.51 -16.79
CA ALA A 131 -8.89 -4.29 -17.98
C ALA A 131 -8.57 -5.76 -17.66
N GLN A 132 -8.02 -6.02 -16.46
CA GLN A 132 -7.78 -7.37 -15.94
C GLN A 132 -9.05 -8.08 -15.43
N GLY A 133 -10.15 -7.35 -15.22
CA GLY A 133 -11.35 -7.86 -14.55
C GLY A 133 -11.13 -8.25 -13.08
N SER A 134 -10.04 -7.81 -12.45
CA SER A 134 -9.77 -8.06 -11.03
C SER A 134 -8.70 -7.13 -10.48
N GLY A 135 -8.82 -6.80 -9.20
CA GLY A 135 -7.79 -6.09 -8.46
C GLY A 135 -8.18 -5.76 -7.02
N GLN A 136 -7.20 -5.33 -6.22
CA GLN A 136 -7.44 -4.86 -4.86
C GLN A 136 -6.58 -3.64 -4.53
N PHE A 137 -7.22 -2.64 -3.94
CA PHE A 137 -6.53 -1.54 -3.28
C PHE A 137 -6.52 -1.78 -1.78
N VAL A 138 -5.34 -1.71 -1.16
CA VAL A 138 -5.19 -1.72 0.30
C VAL A 138 -4.60 -0.39 0.74
N TYR A 139 -5.32 0.32 1.60
CA TYR A 139 -4.90 1.59 2.15
C TYR A 139 -4.42 1.41 3.58
N CYS A 140 -3.20 1.84 3.86
CA CYS A 140 -2.66 1.82 5.22
C CYS A 140 -2.33 3.25 5.64
N ALA A 141 -3.33 3.98 6.10
CA ALA A 141 -3.16 5.34 6.59
C ALA A 141 -4.25 5.70 7.62
N SER A 142 -3.86 6.37 8.69
CA SER A 142 -4.68 6.69 9.86
C SER A 142 -5.57 7.93 9.71
N ARG A 143 -6.26 8.13 8.57
CA ARG A 143 -7.08 9.34 8.37
C ARG A 143 -8.46 9.10 7.75
N PHE A 144 -9.44 9.83 8.31
CA PHE A 144 -10.82 9.91 7.83
C PHE A 144 -10.96 10.28 6.34
N ALA A 145 -10.06 11.11 5.79
CA ALA A 145 -10.08 11.46 4.37
C ALA A 145 -9.87 10.24 3.45
N VAL A 146 -8.99 9.30 3.86
CA VAL A 146 -8.71 8.07 3.10
C VAL A 146 -9.89 7.11 3.21
N HIS A 147 -10.58 7.07 4.36
CA HIS A 147 -11.82 6.31 4.51
C HIS A 147 -12.87 6.74 3.50
N ALA A 148 -13.17 8.05 3.41
CA ALA A 148 -14.17 8.57 2.48
C ALA A 148 -13.83 8.28 1.01
N ILE A 149 -12.55 8.43 0.63
CA ILE A 149 -12.08 8.10 -0.73
C ILE A 149 -12.22 6.60 -1.01
N SER A 150 -11.89 5.76 -0.03
CA SER A 150 -11.94 4.30 -0.17
C SER A 150 -13.38 3.80 -0.28
N GLU A 151 -14.29 4.36 0.52
CA GLU A 151 -15.72 4.06 0.45
C GLU A 151 -16.29 4.46 -0.91
N ARG A 152 -15.96 5.66 -1.40
CA ARG A 152 -16.37 6.09 -2.74
C ARG A 152 -15.84 5.16 -3.82
N LEU A 153 -14.56 4.79 -3.76
CA LEU A 153 -13.97 3.87 -4.73
C LEU A 153 -14.71 2.52 -4.73
N ARG A 154 -15.05 2.00 -3.55
CA ARG A 154 -15.82 0.75 -3.42
C ARG A 154 -17.18 0.83 -4.12
N GLN A 155 -17.90 1.94 -3.95
CA GLN A 155 -19.19 2.16 -4.61
C GLN A 155 -19.07 2.29 -6.13
N GLU A 156 -17.98 2.86 -6.63
CA GLU A 156 -17.77 3.15 -8.06
C GLU A 156 -17.06 2.02 -8.84
N ALA A 157 -16.29 1.16 -8.17
CA ALA A 157 -15.40 0.20 -8.85
C ALA A 157 -16.09 -1.12 -9.26
N GLY A 158 -17.28 -1.40 -8.74
CA GLY A 158 -18.02 -2.65 -9.00
C GLY A 158 -17.46 -3.86 -8.23
N GLY A 159 -18.05 -5.05 -8.44
CA GLY A 159 -17.71 -6.25 -7.67
C GLY A 159 -16.33 -6.87 -7.97
N ASP A 160 -15.70 -6.49 -9.09
CA ASP A 160 -14.42 -7.06 -9.54
C ASP A 160 -13.21 -6.42 -8.84
N ILE A 161 -13.39 -5.25 -8.23
CA ILE A 161 -12.32 -4.46 -7.61
C ILE A 161 -12.59 -4.33 -6.12
N ARG A 162 -11.70 -4.89 -5.32
CA ARG A 162 -11.80 -4.82 -3.86
C ARG A 162 -11.09 -3.60 -3.30
N VAL A 163 -11.60 -3.10 -2.19
CA VAL A 163 -11.00 -1.97 -1.48
C VAL A 163 -10.99 -2.27 0.01
N THR A 164 -9.78 -2.33 0.60
CA THR A 164 -9.60 -2.54 2.03
C THR A 164 -8.90 -1.34 2.66
N VAL A 165 -9.44 -0.87 3.78
CA VAL A 165 -8.77 0.11 4.63
C VAL A 165 -8.20 -0.55 5.88
N ILE A 166 -6.95 -0.23 6.20
CA ILE A 166 -6.28 -0.65 7.43
C ILE A 166 -6.13 0.57 8.33
N SER A 167 -6.73 0.51 9.51
CA SER A 167 -6.84 1.61 10.47
C SER A 167 -6.01 1.30 11.74
N PRO A 168 -4.68 1.48 11.71
CA PRO A 168 -3.82 1.28 12.88
C PRO A 168 -4.02 2.41 13.91
N GLY A 169 -3.85 2.10 15.20
CA GLY A 169 -3.61 3.08 16.25
C GLY A 169 -2.19 3.66 16.22
N ALA A 170 -1.79 4.31 17.30
CA ALA A 170 -0.54 5.07 17.40
C ALA A 170 0.69 4.25 17.82
N THR A 171 0.54 3.03 18.34
CA THR A 171 1.61 2.26 19.01
C THR A 171 1.82 0.86 18.43
N GLU A 172 1.28 0.59 17.25
CA GLU A 172 1.26 -0.72 16.63
C GLU A 172 2.59 -1.04 15.94
N SER A 173 3.06 -2.26 16.15
CA SER A 173 4.19 -2.80 15.42
C SER A 173 3.88 -2.85 13.91
N PRO A 174 4.78 -2.37 13.03
CA PRO A 174 4.66 -2.52 11.58
C PRO A 174 4.36 -3.95 11.13
N THR A 175 4.90 -4.95 11.83
CA THR A 175 4.66 -6.37 11.56
C THR A 175 3.22 -6.78 11.82
N ALA A 176 2.57 -6.23 12.87
CA ALA A 176 1.16 -6.52 13.14
C ALA A 176 0.27 -5.98 12.01
N ILE A 177 0.56 -4.78 11.52
CA ILE A 177 -0.17 -4.17 10.41
C ILE A 177 0.07 -4.92 9.10
N ALA A 178 1.31 -5.35 8.85
CA ALA A 178 1.65 -6.19 7.71
C ALA A 178 0.83 -7.50 7.70
N ARG A 179 0.63 -8.14 8.86
CA ARG A 179 -0.22 -9.34 8.97
C ARG A 179 -1.68 -9.04 8.65
N SER A 180 -2.21 -7.89 9.06
CA SER A 180 -3.57 -7.46 8.70
C SER A 180 -3.72 -7.21 7.20
N ILE A 181 -2.72 -6.58 6.56
CA ILE A 181 -2.68 -6.41 5.10
C ILE A 181 -2.65 -7.78 4.40
N ALA A 182 -1.81 -8.70 4.86
CA ALA A 182 -1.73 -10.05 4.31
C ALA A 182 -3.08 -10.78 4.44
N PHE A 183 -3.72 -10.70 5.61
CA PHE A 183 -5.06 -11.26 5.82
C PHE A 183 -6.08 -10.73 4.81
N ALA A 184 -6.12 -9.41 4.58
CA ALA A 184 -7.04 -8.80 3.61
C ALA A 184 -6.81 -9.27 2.17
N ILE A 185 -5.54 -9.49 1.78
CA ILE A 185 -5.17 -9.95 0.43
C ILE A 185 -5.54 -11.43 0.22
N GLU A 186 -5.43 -12.21 1.29
CA GLU A 186 -5.68 -13.66 1.34
C GLU A 186 -7.16 -14.03 1.24
N GLN A 187 -8.06 -13.15 1.71
CA GLN A 187 -9.50 -13.40 1.62
C GLN A 187 -9.97 -13.56 0.17
N LYS A 188 -11.00 -14.38 -0.05
CA LYS A 188 -11.57 -14.62 -1.37
C LYS A 188 -12.78 -13.73 -1.64
N PRO A 189 -12.88 -13.07 -2.81
CA PRO A 189 -14.03 -12.24 -3.18
C PRO A 189 -15.37 -12.98 -3.13
N GLU A 190 -15.39 -14.27 -3.50
CA GLU A 190 -16.58 -15.11 -3.49
C GLU A 190 -17.09 -15.46 -2.08
N ASP A 191 -16.23 -15.37 -1.07
CA ASP A 191 -16.54 -15.76 0.30
C ASP A 191 -16.76 -14.51 1.19
N VAL A 192 -15.78 -13.59 1.22
CA VAL A 192 -15.76 -12.43 2.12
C VAL A 192 -15.01 -11.26 1.47
N ASP A 193 -15.67 -10.10 1.35
CA ASP A 193 -15.01 -8.84 1.02
C ASP A 193 -14.62 -8.06 2.30
N THR A 194 -13.32 -8.01 2.58
CA THR A 194 -12.81 -7.30 3.76
C THR A 194 -12.67 -5.81 3.47
N SER A 195 -13.68 -5.05 3.87
CA SER A 195 -13.74 -3.61 3.62
C SER A 195 -12.87 -2.78 4.57
N GLU A 196 -12.78 -3.16 5.84
CA GLU A 196 -11.98 -2.46 6.83
C GLU A 196 -11.38 -3.43 7.86
N ILE A 197 -10.15 -3.15 8.30
CA ILE A 197 -9.53 -3.79 9.46
C ILE A 197 -9.06 -2.70 10.43
N ILE A 198 -9.60 -2.75 11.64
CA ILE A 198 -9.18 -1.88 12.74
C ILE A 198 -8.17 -2.65 13.59
N VAL A 199 -6.99 -2.06 13.78
CA VAL A 199 -5.96 -2.60 14.67
C VAL A 199 -5.78 -1.64 15.84
N ARG A 200 -5.77 -2.18 17.06
CA ARG A 200 -5.60 -1.42 18.31
C ARG A 200 -4.54 -2.10 19.17
N PRO A 201 -3.73 -1.35 19.94
CA PRO A 201 -2.84 -1.94 20.91
C PRO A 201 -3.67 -2.53 22.06
N THR A 202 -3.18 -3.62 22.65
CA THR A 202 -3.79 -4.21 23.85
C THR A 202 -3.46 -3.44 25.13
N ALA A 203 -2.37 -2.67 25.13
CA ALA A 203 -1.99 -1.80 26.23
C ALA A 203 -2.37 -0.33 25.91
N SER A 204 -3.08 0.33 26.84
CA SER A 204 -3.22 1.79 26.80
C SER A 204 -1.83 2.41 26.91
N ALA A 205 -1.53 3.38 26.04
CA ALA A 205 -0.34 4.20 26.22
C ALA A 205 -0.45 4.91 27.57
N HIS A 206 0.42 4.55 28.52
CA HIS A 206 0.65 5.28 29.76
C HIS A 206 1.52 6.50 29.48
#